data_AF-A0A1E7FLF1-F1
#
_entry.id   AF-A0A1E7FLF1-F1
#
_cell.length_a   1.000
_cell.length_b   1.000
_cell.length_c   1.000
_cell.angle_alpha   90.00
_cell.angle_beta   90.00
_cell.angle_gamma   90.00
#
_symmetry.space_group_name_H-M   'P 1'
#
loop_
_entity.id
_entity.type
_entity.pdbx_description
1 polymer ?
#
loop_
_entity_poly.entity_id
_entity_poly.type
_entity_poly.pdbx_seq_one_letter_code
_entity_poly.pdbx_strand_id
1 'polypeptide(L)'
;MEILADSSLSDIVSWLPHGLSFVIIRPDLFCEQVLPKYLPPADSRGSTKYPSFTRKLNRWGFRQATRGADTGAFHHQFFRRDEPEFCTKM
;
A
#
# COMPACT_ATOMS: atom_id res chain seq x y z
N MET A 1 -1.06 8.50 -4.60
CA MET A 1 0.36 8.51 -4.18
C MET A 1 0.60 9.15 -2.83
N GLU A 2 -0.34 9.92 -2.28
CA GLU A 2 -0.12 10.70 -1.05
C GLU A 2 0.27 9.85 0.18
N ILE A 3 -0.26 8.62 0.33
CA ILE A 3 0.06 7.74 1.46
C ILE A 3 1.57 7.48 1.57
N LEU A 4 2.21 7.12 0.46
CA LEU A 4 3.62 6.71 0.45
C LEU A 4 4.60 7.88 0.22
N ALA A 5 4.07 9.07 -0.05
CA ALA A 5 4.85 10.30 -0.13
C ALA A 5 5.00 10.98 1.25
N ASP A 6 4.14 10.63 2.21
CA ASP A 6 4.19 11.16 3.57
C ASP A 6 5.28 10.48 4.39
N SER A 7 6.38 11.20 4.64
CA SER A 7 7.53 10.68 5.40
C SER A 7 7.19 10.35 6.86
N SER A 8 6.15 10.95 7.44
CA SER A 8 5.69 10.64 8.80
C SER A 8 5.12 9.23 8.94
N LEU A 9 4.73 8.61 7.82
CA LEU A 9 4.18 7.25 7.78
C LEU A 9 5.24 6.18 7.53
N SER A 10 6.51 6.54 7.36
CA SER A 10 7.59 5.62 6.95
C SER A 10 7.78 4.41 7.88
N ASP A 11 7.47 4.55 9.16
CA ASP A 11 7.49 3.45 10.15
C ASP A 11 6.25 2.55 10.11
N ILE A 12 5.22 2.91 9.32
CA ILE A 12 3.96 2.17 9.18
C ILE A 12 3.88 1.56 7.79
N VAL A 13 4.16 2.35 6.77
CA VAL A 13 4.08 1.99 5.35
C VAL A 13 5.10 2.81 4.56
N SER A 14 5.92 2.16 3.75
CA SER A 14 7.00 2.84 3.03
C SER A 14 7.34 2.17 1.72
N TRP A 15 7.91 2.97 0.80
CA TRP A 15 8.56 2.44 -0.39
C TRP A 15 9.83 1.69 0.00
N LEU A 16 10.12 0.60 -0.71
CA LEU A 16 11.47 0.04 -0.73
C LEU A 16 12.42 1.01 -1.47
N PRO A 17 13.75 0.95 -1.20
CA PRO A 17 14.71 1.92 -1.75
C PRO A 17 14.64 2.09 -3.27
N HIS A 18 14.40 1.00 -3.99
CA HIS A 18 14.30 0.97 -5.45
C HIS A 18 12.99 1.56 -6.00
N GLY A 19 11.97 1.84 -5.17
CA GLY A 19 10.76 2.56 -5.57
C GLY A 19 9.74 1.78 -6.42
N LEU A 20 9.92 0.46 -6.59
CA LEU A 20 9.03 -0.40 -7.40
C LEU A 20 8.02 -1.18 -6.54
N SER A 21 8.15 -1.10 -5.24
CA SER A 21 7.36 -1.88 -4.29
C SER A 21 7.30 -1.15 -2.97
N PHE A 22 6.23 -1.39 -2.22
CA PHE A 22 6.05 -0.81 -0.90
C PHE A 22 5.75 -1.90 0.11
N VAL A 23 6.09 -1.66 1.37
CA VAL A 23 5.85 -2.59 2.46
C VAL A 23 4.97 -1.96 3.52
N ILE A 24 4.11 -2.76 4.13
CA ILE A 24 3.32 -2.37 5.29
C ILE A 24 4.00 -2.99 6.51
N ILE A 25 4.70 -2.17 7.27
CA ILE A 25 5.55 -2.57 8.40
C ILE A 25 4.68 -2.85 9.62
N ARG A 26 3.66 -2.01 9.86
CA ARG A 26 2.74 -2.14 11.01
C ARG A 26 1.28 -2.22 10.53
N PRO A 27 0.79 -3.41 10.16
CA PRO A 27 -0.56 -3.61 9.61
C PRO A 27 -1.70 -3.06 10.47
N ASP A 28 -1.58 -3.18 11.80
CA ASP A 28 -2.60 -2.72 12.74
C ASP A 28 -2.72 -1.19 12.71
N LEU A 29 -1.58 -0.50 12.87
CA LEU A 29 -1.53 0.97 12.78
C LEU A 29 -1.90 1.47 11.39
N PHE A 30 -1.54 0.74 10.34
CA PHE A 30 -1.95 1.07 8.98
C PHE A 30 -3.49 1.08 8.85
N CYS A 31 -4.17 0.07 9.41
CA CYS A 31 -5.63 -0.01 9.36
C CYS A 31 -6.33 1.02 10.25
N GLU A 32 -5.72 1.39 11.38
CA GLU A 32 -6.31 2.33 12.33
C GLU A 32 -6.07 3.79 11.96
N GLN A 33 -4.87 4.13 11.47
CA GLN A 33 -4.43 5.51 11.30
C GLN A 33 -4.36 5.94 9.83
N VAL A 34 -3.94 5.03 8.94
CA VAL A 34 -3.68 5.37 7.53
C VAL A 34 -4.92 5.14 6.67
N LEU A 35 -5.51 3.95 6.72
CA LEU A 35 -6.66 3.62 5.87
C LEU A 35 -7.84 4.59 6.03
N PRO A 36 -8.29 4.97 7.24
CA PRO A 36 -9.42 5.88 7.39
C PRO A 36 -9.16 7.28 6.82
N LYS A 37 -7.90 7.72 6.83
CA LYS A 37 -7.49 9.06 6.36
C LYS A 37 -7.39 9.13 4.83
N TYR A 38 -6.82 8.11 4.19
CA TYR A 38 -6.49 8.15 2.76
C TYR A 38 -7.37 7.25 1.88
N LEU A 39 -7.99 6.21 2.45
CA LEU A 39 -8.85 5.25 1.75
C LEU A 39 -10.12 4.97 2.57
N PRO A 40 -10.95 5.99 2.84
CA PRO A 40 -12.15 5.82 3.64
C PRO A 40 -13.08 4.79 3.00
N PRO A 41 -13.73 3.92 3.79
CA PRO A 41 -14.70 2.98 3.26
C PRO A 41 -15.88 3.72 2.61
N ALA A 42 -16.41 3.15 1.53
CA ALA A 42 -17.48 3.75 0.74
C ALA A 42 -18.80 3.84 1.51
N ASP A 43 -18.99 2.96 2.49
CA ASP A 43 -20.01 3.07 3.51
C ASP A 43 -19.38 3.53 4.83
N SER A 44 -20.03 4.46 5.52
CA SER A 44 -19.57 5.02 6.81
C SER A 44 -19.55 4.00 7.97
N ARG A 45 -19.55 2.69 7.66
CA ARG A 45 -19.59 1.59 8.62
C ARG A 45 -18.22 0.97 8.80
N GLY A 46 -17.38 1.65 9.59
CA GLY A 46 -16.27 1.05 10.32
C GLY A 46 -14.90 1.07 9.63
N SER A 47 -13.90 0.49 10.30
CA SER A 47 -12.51 0.44 9.82
C SER A 47 -12.29 -0.71 8.83
N THR A 48 -11.50 -0.46 7.77
CA THR A 48 -11.08 -1.51 6.84
C THR A 48 -10.03 -2.39 7.52
N LYS A 49 -10.37 -3.67 7.74
CA LYS A 49 -9.42 -4.66 8.26
C LYS A 49 -8.32 -4.99 7.26
N TYR A 50 -7.13 -5.34 7.76
CA TYR A 50 -5.96 -5.67 6.93
C TYR A 50 -6.23 -6.74 5.85
N PRO A 51 -6.86 -7.90 6.14
CA PRO A 51 -7.16 -8.89 5.10
C PRO A 51 -8.15 -8.40 4.03
N SER A 52 -9.00 -7.42 4.35
CA SER A 52 -9.87 -6.79 3.37
C SER A 52 -9.09 -5.85 2.46
N PHE A 53 -8.12 -5.11 3.02
CA PHE A 53 -7.22 -4.28 2.22
C PHE A 53 -6.33 -5.12 1.30
N THR A 54 -5.73 -6.21 1.78
CA THR A 54 -4.91 -7.08 0.91
C THR A 54 -5.73 -7.74 -0.20
N ARG A 55 -7.01 -8.06 0.05
CA ARG A 55 -7.93 -8.50 -1.02
C ARG A 55 -8.21 -7.41 -2.06
N LYS A 56 -8.34 -6.14 -1.65
CA LYS A 56 -8.44 -5.01 -2.58
C LYS A 56 -7.16 -4.89 -3.43
N LEU A 57 -5.97 -4.93 -2.79
CA LEU A 57 -4.69 -4.92 -3.49
C LEU A 57 -4.60 -6.03 -4.56
N ASN A 58 -4.95 -7.26 -4.20
CA ASN A 58 -4.98 -8.38 -5.14
C ASN A 58 -5.94 -8.13 -6.32
N ARG A 59 -7.10 -7.51 -6.07
CA ARG A 59 -8.07 -7.16 -7.12
C ARG A 59 -7.54 -6.06 -8.05
N TRP A 60 -6.76 -5.13 -7.52
CA TRP A 60 -6.07 -4.08 -8.28
C TRP A 60 -4.78 -4.57 -8.94
N GLY A 61 -4.53 -5.89 -8.96
CA GLY A 61 -3.38 -6.49 -9.63
C GLY A 61 -2.09 -6.52 -8.83
N PHE A 62 -2.04 -5.92 -7.64
CA PHE A 62 -0.85 -6.00 -6.79
C PHE A 62 -0.56 -7.43 -6.36
N ARG A 63 0.73 -7.75 -6.25
CA ARG A 63 1.23 -9.03 -5.76
C ARG A 63 2.14 -8.81 -4.58
N GLN A 64 2.05 -9.71 -3.60
CA GLN A 64 2.96 -9.71 -2.46
C GLN A 64 4.16 -10.60 -2.77
N ALA A 65 5.37 -10.06 -2.63
CA ALA A 65 6.58 -10.86 -2.73
C ALA A 65 6.64 -11.85 -1.56
N THR A 66 6.80 -13.13 -1.89
CA THR A 66 6.78 -14.23 -0.90
C THR A 66 8.18 -14.76 -0.58
N ARG A 67 9.20 -14.33 -1.33
CA ARG A 67 10.59 -14.80 -1.22
C ARG A 67 11.54 -13.67 -1.60
N GLY A 68 12.79 -13.77 -1.13
CA GLY A 68 13.87 -12.83 -1.46
C GLY A 68 13.91 -11.60 -0.56
N ALA A 69 14.71 -10.61 -0.95
CA ALA A 69 14.93 -9.40 -0.17
C ALA A 69 13.65 -8.56 0.04
N ASP A 70 12.70 -8.66 -0.89
CA ASP A 70 11.47 -7.87 -0.87
C ASP A 70 10.31 -8.61 -0.18
N THR A 71 10.58 -9.72 0.51
CA THR A 71 9.54 -10.54 1.16
C THR A 71 8.60 -9.69 2.01
N GLY A 72 7.30 -9.83 1.77
CA GLY A 72 6.24 -9.09 2.45
C GLY A 72 5.83 -7.78 1.75
N ALA A 73 6.64 -7.25 0.82
CA ALA A 73 6.31 -6.06 0.05
C ALA A 73 5.27 -6.35 -1.04
N PHE A 74 4.47 -5.34 -1.36
CA PHE A 74 3.51 -5.32 -2.45
C PHE A 74 4.08 -4.58 -3.65
N HIS A 75 3.90 -5.16 -4.83
CA HIS A 75 4.39 -4.60 -6.08
C HIS A 75 3.33 -4.65 -7.17
N HIS A 76 3.40 -3.71 -8.10
CA HIS A 76 2.62 -3.69 -9.32
C HIS A 76 3.43 -3.03 -10.43
N GLN A 77 3.37 -3.56 -11.65
CA GLN A 77 4.21 -3.11 -12.77
C GLN A 77 4.09 -1.60 -13.04
N PHE A 78 2.89 -1.05 -12.85
CA PHE A 78 2.55 0.34 -13.12
C PHE A 78 2.49 1.23 -11.87
N PHE A 79 2.73 0.68 -10.68
CA PHE A 79 2.75 1.46 -9.43
C PHE A 79 4.19 1.66 -8.97
N ARG A 80 4.77 2.80 -9.34
CA ARG A 80 6.18 3.13 -9.12
C ARG A 80 6.29 4.52 -8.49
N ARG A 81 7.21 4.68 -7.53
CA ARG A 81 7.36 5.94 -6.76
C ARG A 81 7.63 7.13 -7.67
N ASP A 82 8.59 6.98 -8.56
CA ASP A 82 9.18 8.09 -9.31
C ASP A 82 8.56 8.24 -10.71
N GLU A 83 7.58 7.39 -11.07
CA GLU A 83 6.90 7.40 -12.38
C GLU A 83 5.35 7.34 -12.23
N PRO A 84 4.71 8.36 -11.60
CA PRO A 84 3.27 8.38 -11.33
C PRO A 84 2.35 8.26 -12.54
N GLU A 85 2.79 8.72 -13.70
CA GLU A 85 2.06 8.67 -14.95
C GLU A 85 1.69 7.23 -15.35
N PHE A 86 2.48 6.23 -14.94
CA PHE A 86 2.15 4.82 -15.21
C PHE A 86 0.91 4.37 -14.44
N CYS A 87 0.57 4.99 -13.32
CA CYS A 87 -0.62 4.62 -12.54
C CYS A 87 -1.93 4.76 -13.35
N THR A 88 -1.93 5.56 -14.42
CA THR A 88 -3.08 5.68 -15.34
C THR A 88 -3.37 4.40 -16.13
N LYS A 89 -2.41 3.46 -16.16
CA LYS A 89 -2.50 2.16 -16.85
C LYS A 89 -2.90 1.01 -15.91
N MET A 90 -3.24 1.31 -14.66
CA MET A 90 -3.69 0.34 -13.65
C MET A 90 -5.17 -0.02 -13.78
#